data_AF-D3B1J4-F1
#
_entry.id   AF-D3B1J4-F1
#
_cell.length_a   1.000
_cell.length_b   1.000
_cell.length_c   1.000
_cell.angle_alpha   90.00
_cell.angle_beta   90.00
_cell.angle_gamma   90.00
#
_symmetry.space_group_name_H-M   'P 1'
#
loop_
_entity.id
_entity.type
_entity.pdbx_description
1 polymer ?
#
loop_
_entity_poly.entity_id
_entity_poly.type
_entity_poly.pdbx_seq_one_letter_code
_entity_poly.pdbx_strand_id
1 'polypeptide(L)'
;MRNYYLFVIFSLFVFIHYTSAAWNDTIYNGTCRFAKKYTVDDLLNHPDARKEFAKSYLHYEGNFHQHLVGLNINSAFTIDGNRINYTTGNITSQPRKYTAASKESLHLSVLAIGLNGLTAEGYDPLDFFHIPIEMTTQEKSKINTGDPRLDNVLVMLYRKMDTLEKFNTQYPGYGGFVSWCGVSDTGISGPSTTGDTVPSLDNGEMIWGIYAVQYLLRTKYPDHVNLGNRYRTYFNLLAANVNQVFLNTTVAAYSGSSVISNVSDVPKNIQYKSDSEYFLGDPYEGELFQLFGYLFGKWSNQTFRQEVWDTTTVRPRTYKTSFGDLTYQLGYTYSSHESWKVRD
;
A
#
# COMPACT_ATOMS: atom_id res chain seq x y z
N MET A 1 24.80 -14.08 -76.40
CA MET A 1 25.74 -14.44 -75.31
C MET A 1 25.75 -13.32 -74.29
N ARG A 2 25.39 -13.69 -73.06
CA ARG A 2 25.34 -12.98 -71.76
C ARG A 2 25.56 -11.45 -71.69
N ASN A 3 24.47 -10.75 -71.38
CA ASN A 3 24.47 -9.49 -70.62
C ASN A 3 24.63 -9.80 -69.13
N TYR A 4 25.58 -9.16 -68.45
CA TYR A 4 25.70 -9.16 -66.99
C TYR A 4 25.12 -7.84 -66.46
N TYR A 5 23.97 -7.92 -65.77
CA TYR A 5 23.47 -6.83 -64.92
C TYR A 5 24.09 -6.98 -63.53
N LEU A 6 24.85 -5.95 -63.12
CA LEU A 6 25.38 -5.82 -61.76
C LEU A 6 24.27 -5.21 -60.89
N PHE A 7 23.66 -6.01 -60.01
CA PHE A 7 22.74 -5.52 -58.97
C PHE A 7 23.58 -5.05 -57.77
N VAL A 8 23.59 -3.75 -57.51
CA VAL A 8 24.13 -3.17 -56.27
C VAL A 8 23.00 -3.10 -55.25
N ILE A 9 23.06 -3.94 -54.21
CA ILE A 9 22.15 -3.89 -53.07
C ILE A 9 22.70 -2.84 -52.10
N PHE A 10 22.03 -1.69 -52.00
CA PHE A 10 22.25 -0.72 -50.92
C PHE A 10 21.51 -1.21 -49.68
N SER A 11 22.25 -1.78 -48.73
CA SER A 11 21.74 -2.05 -47.38
C SER A 11 21.59 -0.73 -46.61
N LEU A 12 20.36 -0.23 -46.51
CA LEU A 12 20.01 0.87 -45.61
C LEU A 12 20.07 0.33 -44.16
N PHE A 13 21.14 0.64 -43.44
CA PHE A 13 21.15 0.53 -41.99
C PHE A 13 20.33 1.67 -41.40
N VAL A 14 19.09 1.36 -41.01
CA VAL A 14 18.28 2.25 -40.16
C VAL A 14 18.86 2.20 -38.76
N PHE A 15 19.71 3.17 -38.42
CA PHE A 15 20.07 3.44 -37.04
C PHE A 15 18.85 4.05 -36.33
N ILE A 16 18.08 3.21 -35.64
CA ILE A 16 17.09 3.66 -34.65
C ILE A 16 17.87 4.31 -33.51
N HIS A 17 18.05 5.62 -33.60
CA HIS A 17 18.47 6.43 -32.46
C HIS A 17 17.30 6.45 -31.49
N TYR A 18 17.43 5.74 -30.37
CA TYR A 18 16.68 6.03 -29.15
C TYR A 18 17.11 7.41 -28.68
N THR A 19 16.50 8.45 -29.25
CA THR A 19 16.50 9.76 -28.62
C THR A 19 15.59 9.63 -27.41
N SER A 20 16.15 9.79 -26.22
CA SER A 20 15.36 10.07 -25.02
C SER A 20 14.63 11.39 -25.29
N ALA A 21 13.41 11.30 -25.82
CA ALA A 21 12.57 12.46 -25.99
C ALA A 21 12.42 13.10 -24.61
N ALA A 22 12.95 14.32 -24.46
CA ALA A 22 12.64 15.15 -23.33
C ALA A 22 11.12 15.37 -23.38
N TRP A 23 10.41 14.75 -22.44
CA TRP A 23 8.98 14.94 -22.26
C TRP A 23 8.76 16.41 -21.93
N ASN A 24 8.28 17.16 -22.92
CA ASN A 24 7.86 18.53 -22.74
C ASN A 24 6.37 18.49 -22.38
N ASP A 25 6.09 18.17 -21.12
CA ASP A 25 4.74 18.09 -20.58
C ASP A 25 4.20 19.51 -20.37
N THR A 26 3.32 19.95 -21.26
CA THR A 26 2.73 21.29 -21.22
C THR A 26 1.61 21.42 -20.19
N ILE A 27 1.16 20.31 -19.58
CA ILE A 27 0.15 20.31 -18.51
C ILE A 27 0.85 20.40 -17.14
N TYR A 28 2.01 19.75 -16.98
CA TYR A 28 2.83 19.82 -15.78
C TYR A 28 4.03 20.75 -16.01
N ASN A 29 3.75 22.05 -15.92
CA ASN A 29 4.67 23.16 -16.16
C ASN A 29 5.77 23.28 -15.07
N GLY A 30 6.40 22.17 -14.69
CA GLY A 30 7.43 22.08 -13.68
C GLY A 30 8.46 21.04 -14.08
N THR A 31 9.73 21.45 -14.15
CA THR A 31 10.86 20.54 -14.26
C THR A 31 11.02 19.71 -12.98
N CYS A 32 11.70 18.57 -13.08
CA CYS A 32 12.21 17.88 -11.89
C CYS A 32 12.90 18.93 -10.98
N ARG A 33 12.59 18.92 -9.67
CA ARG A 33 12.84 20.01 -8.68
C ARG A 33 11.84 21.18 -8.68
N PHE A 34 10.56 20.91 -8.96
CA PHE A 34 9.49 21.91 -8.95
C PHE A 34 9.35 22.71 -7.65
N ALA A 35 9.75 22.15 -6.50
CA ALA A 35 9.55 22.76 -5.19
C ALA A 35 10.15 24.18 -5.09
N LYS A 36 11.24 24.47 -5.82
CA LYS A 36 11.90 25.79 -5.81
C LYS A 36 11.09 26.90 -6.50
N LYS A 37 10.03 26.54 -7.23
CA LYS A 37 9.10 27.51 -7.84
C LYS A 37 8.29 28.25 -6.76
N TYR A 38 8.09 27.64 -5.60
CA TYR A 38 7.19 28.14 -4.56
C TYR A 38 7.99 28.65 -3.36
N THR A 39 7.63 29.83 -2.89
CA THR A 39 8.10 30.37 -1.61
C THR A 39 7.24 29.82 -0.46
N VAL A 40 7.70 30.03 0.78
CA VAL A 40 6.88 29.72 1.97
C VAL A 40 5.59 30.54 1.97
N ASP A 41 5.65 31.81 1.57
CA ASP A 41 4.48 32.69 1.52
C ASP A 41 3.45 32.21 0.48
N ASP A 42 3.90 31.72 -0.68
CA ASP A 42 3.04 31.09 -1.67
C ASP A 42 2.23 29.94 -1.06
N LEU A 43 2.91 29.04 -0.35
CA LEU A 43 2.26 27.88 0.25
C LEU A 43 1.35 28.23 1.44
N LEU A 44 1.69 29.25 2.22
CA LEU A 44 0.88 29.69 3.35
C LEU A 44 -0.36 30.47 2.91
N ASN A 45 -0.22 31.40 1.97
CA ASN A 45 -1.21 32.45 1.73
C ASN A 45 -1.92 32.35 0.38
N HIS A 46 -1.46 31.51 -0.55
CA HIS A 46 -2.02 31.44 -1.91
C HIS A 46 -2.59 30.05 -2.21
N PRO A 47 -3.95 29.88 -2.17
CA PRO A 47 -4.60 28.58 -2.44
C PRO A 47 -4.25 27.98 -3.80
N ASP A 48 -4.13 28.81 -4.84
CA ASP A 48 -3.77 28.35 -6.19
C ASP A 48 -2.35 27.79 -6.22
N ALA A 49 -1.40 28.41 -5.50
CA ALA A 49 -0.04 27.91 -5.39
C ALA A 49 0.01 26.55 -4.68
N ARG A 50 -0.78 26.34 -3.62
CA ARG A 50 -0.91 25.02 -2.96
C ARG A 50 -1.47 23.97 -3.90
N LYS A 51 -2.50 24.33 -4.68
CA LYS A 51 -3.11 23.44 -5.66
C LYS A 51 -2.12 23.03 -6.74
N GLU A 52 -1.36 23.98 -7.30
CA GLU A 52 -0.31 23.68 -8.28
C GLU A 52 0.83 22.85 -7.69
N PHE A 53 1.23 23.15 -6.45
CA PHE A 53 2.22 22.36 -5.72
C PHE A 53 1.74 20.92 -5.55
N ALA A 54 0.49 20.70 -5.11
CA ALA A 54 -0.09 19.37 -4.93
C ALA A 54 -0.15 18.58 -6.24
N LYS A 55 -0.55 19.20 -7.35
CA LYS A 55 -0.53 18.55 -8.67
C LYS A 55 0.88 18.15 -9.11
N SER A 56 1.84 19.06 -8.91
CA SER A 56 3.26 18.76 -9.21
C SER A 56 3.76 17.62 -8.33
N TYR A 57 3.43 17.63 -7.05
CA TYR A 57 3.77 16.57 -6.11
C TYR A 57 3.19 15.22 -6.54
N LEU A 58 1.88 15.14 -6.81
CA LEU A 58 1.22 13.91 -7.27
C LEU A 58 1.86 13.37 -8.55
N HIS A 59 2.14 14.22 -9.53
CA HIS A 59 2.81 13.81 -10.76
C HIS A 59 4.22 13.26 -10.49
N TYR A 60 5.05 13.98 -9.73
CA TYR A 60 6.42 13.52 -9.49
C TYR A 60 6.49 12.27 -8.60
N GLU A 61 5.64 12.18 -7.57
CA GLU A 61 5.52 10.98 -6.74
C GLU A 61 4.90 9.80 -7.50
N GLY A 62 4.02 10.07 -8.47
CA GLY A 62 3.45 9.04 -9.34
C GLY A 62 4.50 8.28 -10.16
N ASN A 63 5.68 8.88 -10.38
CA ASN A 63 6.81 8.17 -10.98
C ASN A 63 7.36 7.05 -10.08
N PHE A 64 7.03 7.02 -8.79
CA PHE A 64 7.32 5.89 -7.91
C PHE A 64 6.36 4.71 -8.15
N HIS A 65 5.14 4.96 -8.65
CA HIS A 65 4.14 3.94 -9.00
C HIS A 65 4.46 3.25 -10.33
N GLN A 66 5.62 2.60 -10.38
CA GLN A 66 6.12 1.90 -11.57
C GLN A 66 6.65 0.52 -11.23
N HIS A 67 6.69 -0.36 -12.25
CA HIS A 67 7.20 -1.71 -12.11
C HIS A 67 8.66 -1.71 -11.62
N LEU A 68 8.88 -2.40 -10.50
CA LEU A 68 10.16 -2.51 -9.78
C LEU A 68 10.74 -1.17 -9.32
N VAL A 69 9.90 -0.15 -9.15
CA VAL A 69 10.25 1.11 -8.49
C VAL A 69 9.59 1.15 -7.10
N GLY A 70 8.27 1.23 -7.06
CA GLY A 70 7.45 1.15 -5.84
C GLY A 70 6.56 -0.09 -5.74
N LEU A 71 6.37 -0.81 -6.84
CA LEU A 71 5.55 -2.04 -6.87
C LEU A 71 5.97 -3.01 -7.96
N ASN A 72 5.52 -4.26 -7.84
CA ASN A 72 5.46 -5.18 -8.96
C ASN A 72 4.09 -5.06 -9.65
N ILE A 73 4.01 -4.47 -10.85
CA ILE A 73 2.71 -4.29 -11.54
C ILE A 73 1.97 -5.60 -11.90
N ASN A 74 2.66 -6.74 -11.96
CA ASN A 74 2.05 -8.02 -12.35
C ASN A 74 1.27 -8.65 -11.18
N SER A 75 1.83 -8.61 -9.96
CA SER A 75 1.12 -9.00 -8.74
C SER A 75 0.38 -7.83 -8.06
N ALA A 76 0.65 -6.60 -8.51
CA ALA A 76 0.21 -5.34 -7.90
C ALA A 76 0.59 -5.15 -6.42
N PHE A 77 1.52 -5.95 -5.90
CA PHE A 77 2.07 -5.79 -4.56
C PHE A 77 3.20 -4.77 -4.57
N THR A 78 3.25 -3.95 -3.53
CA THR A 78 4.35 -3.01 -3.30
C THR A 78 5.67 -3.75 -3.14
N ILE A 79 6.75 -3.04 -3.39
CA ILE A 79 8.07 -3.40 -2.92
C ILE A 79 8.53 -2.30 -1.97
N ASP A 80 9.43 -2.59 -1.04
CA ASP A 80 9.94 -1.59 -0.08
C ASP A 80 10.53 -0.35 -0.77
N GLY A 81 11.05 -0.54 -1.99
CA GLY A 81 11.39 0.53 -2.90
C GLY A 81 12.53 0.13 -3.83
N ASN A 82 13.14 1.13 -4.47
CA ASN A 82 14.33 0.95 -5.28
C ASN A 82 15.40 1.98 -4.90
N ARG A 83 16.66 1.58 -5.00
CA ARG A 83 17.79 2.49 -4.83
C ARG A 83 17.89 3.41 -6.04
N ILE A 84 18.36 4.62 -5.79
CA ILE A 84 18.74 5.56 -6.83
C ILE A 84 20.26 5.70 -6.87
N ASN A 85 20.79 5.92 -8.06
CA ASN A 85 22.19 6.25 -8.25
C ASN A 85 22.47 7.62 -7.59
N TYR A 86 23.51 7.69 -6.77
CA TYR A 86 23.85 8.89 -6.01
C TYR A 86 24.09 10.13 -6.90
N THR A 87 24.75 9.95 -8.05
CA THR A 87 25.13 11.05 -8.93
C THR A 87 23.99 11.46 -9.84
N THR A 88 23.29 10.49 -10.43
CA THR A 88 22.29 10.78 -11.48
C THR A 88 20.87 10.89 -10.95
N GLY A 89 20.58 10.32 -9.77
CA GLY A 89 19.23 10.16 -9.26
C GLY A 89 18.40 9.10 -10.00
N ASN A 90 18.98 8.41 -10.98
CA ASN A 90 18.27 7.38 -11.75
C ASN A 90 18.07 6.11 -10.93
N ILE A 91 16.96 5.41 -11.19
CA ILE A 91 16.65 4.10 -10.62
C ILE A 91 17.77 3.09 -10.94
N THR A 92 18.11 2.25 -9.97
CA THR A 92 19.09 1.18 -10.14
C THR A 92 18.42 -0.16 -10.52
N SER A 93 19.23 -1.13 -10.95
CA SER A 93 18.79 -2.52 -11.18
C SER A 93 18.65 -3.37 -9.90
N GLN A 94 18.60 -2.73 -8.72
CA GLN A 94 18.56 -3.39 -7.41
C GLN A 94 17.28 -3.04 -6.63
N PRO A 95 16.08 -3.43 -7.11
CA PRO A 95 14.83 -3.26 -6.37
C PRO A 95 14.85 -4.09 -5.08
N ARG A 96 14.31 -3.54 -4.01
CA ARG A 96 14.10 -4.24 -2.74
C ARG A 96 12.84 -5.09 -2.85
N LYS A 97 12.94 -6.26 -3.50
CA LYS A 97 11.82 -7.16 -3.81
C LYS A 97 11.24 -7.89 -2.58
N TYR A 98 11.04 -7.16 -1.49
CA TYR A 98 10.34 -7.59 -0.30
C TYR A 98 9.36 -6.48 0.11
N THR A 99 8.32 -6.84 0.85
CA THR A 99 7.33 -5.90 1.36
C THR A 99 6.73 -6.42 2.66
N ALA A 100 5.85 -5.63 3.24
CA ALA A 100 5.06 -5.94 4.43
C ALA A 100 3.69 -5.27 4.29
N ALA A 101 2.74 -5.69 5.14
CA ALA A 101 1.39 -5.13 5.15
C ALA A 101 1.37 -3.59 5.39
N SER A 102 2.38 -3.03 6.05
CA SER A 102 2.56 -1.59 6.25
C SER A 102 2.81 -0.78 4.96
N LYS A 103 3.41 -1.39 3.94
CA LYS A 103 3.56 -0.74 2.62
C LYS A 103 2.31 -0.93 1.77
N GLU A 104 1.62 -2.05 1.98
CA GLU A 104 0.34 -2.31 1.34
C GLU A 104 -0.75 -1.36 1.85
N SER A 105 -0.73 -0.96 3.13
CA SER A 105 -1.64 0.05 3.68
C SER A 105 -1.48 1.38 2.95
N LEU A 106 -0.25 1.89 2.82
CA LEU A 106 0.08 3.09 2.04
C LEU A 106 -0.50 3.03 0.62
N HIS A 107 -0.24 1.95 -0.11
CA HIS A 107 -0.71 1.80 -1.48
C HIS A 107 -2.23 1.68 -1.55
N LEU A 108 -2.87 0.91 -0.68
CA LEU A 108 -4.33 0.81 -0.59
C LEU A 108 -4.99 2.15 -0.27
N SER A 109 -4.41 2.93 0.64
CA SER A 109 -4.92 4.26 0.99
C SER A 109 -4.81 5.23 -0.19
N VAL A 110 -3.70 5.23 -0.94
CA VAL A 110 -3.58 6.06 -2.16
C VAL A 110 -4.53 5.59 -3.28
N LEU A 111 -4.72 4.27 -3.45
CA LEU A 111 -5.71 3.72 -4.39
C LEU A 111 -7.14 4.12 -3.98
N ALA A 112 -7.47 4.08 -2.70
CA ALA A 112 -8.76 4.53 -2.17
C ALA A 112 -8.97 6.02 -2.41
N ILE A 113 -7.96 6.86 -2.15
CA ILE A 113 -8.04 8.29 -2.44
C ILE A 113 -8.27 8.53 -3.95
N GLY A 114 -7.61 7.78 -4.84
CA GLY A 114 -7.85 7.81 -6.29
C GLY A 114 -9.29 7.44 -6.67
N LEU A 115 -9.86 6.42 -6.01
CA LEU A 115 -11.28 6.06 -6.16
C LEU A 115 -12.25 7.10 -5.57
N ASN A 116 -11.81 7.92 -4.62
CA ASN A 116 -12.70 8.89 -3.99
C ASN A 116 -13.03 10.07 -4.92
N GLY A 117 -12.12 10.42 -5.83
CA GLY A 117 -12.25 11.49 -6.80
C GLY A 117 -11.60 12.80 -6.34
N LEU A 118 -11.99 13.90 -6.98
CA LEU A 118 -11.43 15.24 -6.75
C LEU A 118 -11.48 15.67 -5.28
N THR A 119 -10.41 16.31 -4.83
CA THR A 119 -10.34 16.88 -3.48
C THR A 119 -11.15 18.17 -3.36
N ALA A 120 -11.44 18.60 -2.13
CA ALA A 120 -12.11 19.87 -1.87
C ALA A 120 -11.29 21.07 -2.38
N GLU A 121 -9.97 20.92 -2.42
CA GLU A 121 -9.00 21.89 -2.93
C GLU A 121 -8.88 21.84 -4.48
N GLY A 122 -9.59 20.90 -5.13
CA GLY A 122 -9.77 20.85 -6.58
C GLY A 122 -8.59 20.28 -7.36
N TYR A 123 -7.72 19.48 -6.74
CA TYR A 123 -6.74 18.64 -7.45
C TYR A 123 -7.25 17.20 -7.53
N ASP A 124 -6.74 16.44 -8.51
CA ASP A 124 -7.19 15.08 -8.80
C ASP A 124 -6.13 14.08 -8.32
N PRO A 125 -6.39 13.27 -7.29
CA PRO A 125 -5.46 12.23 -6.86
C PRO A 125 -5.11 11.21 -7.96
N LEU A 126 -5.94 11.09 -9.00
CA LEU A 126 -5.61 10.27 -10.16
C LEU A 126 -4.35 10.74 -10.91
N ASP A 127 -3.89 11.98 -10.72
CA ASP A 127 -2.63 12.47 -11.26
C ASP A 127 -1.40 11.66 -10.78
N PHE A 128 -1.51 10.97 -9.63
CA PHE A 128 -0.51 10.03 -9.15
C PHE A 128 -0.39 8.78 -10.05
N PHE A 129 -1.50 8.33 -10.66
CA PHE A 129 -1.58 7.10 -11.45
C PHE A 129 -1.40 7.36 -12.96
N HIS A 130 -0.57 8.34 -13.33
CA HIS A 130 -0.39 8.76 -14.71
C HIS A 130 0.51 7.83 -15.54
N ILE A 131 1.33 6.98 -14.92
CA ILE A 131 2.18 6.02 -15.64
C ILE A 131 1.32 4.86 -16.15
N PRO A 132 1.24 4.60 -17.47
CA PRO A 132 0.38 3.56 -18.02
C PRO A 132 0.76 2.15 -17.53
N ILE A 133 -0.25 1.36 -17.18
CA ILE A 133 -0.10 -0.06 -16.86
C ILE A 133 -0.64 -0.90 -18.01
N GLU A 134 0.18 -1.82 -18.51
CA GLU A 134 -0.27 -2.74 -19.55
C GLU A 134 -1.31 -3.71 -19.00
N MET A 135 -2.52 -3.62 -19.55
CA MET A 135 -3.64 -4.52 -19.27
C MET A 135 -3.75 -5.61 -20.34
N THR A 136 -4.01 -6.83 -19.89
CA THR A 136 -4.37 -7.96 -20.74
C THR A 136 -5.72 -7.72 -21.43
N THR A 137 -6.03 -8.48 -22.48
CA THR A 137 -7.33 -8.43 -23.17
C THR A 137 -8.51 -8.69 -22.22
N GLN A 138 -8.31 -9.56 -21.23
CA GLN A 138 -9.34 -9.94 -20.25
C GLN A 138 -9.56 -8.85 -19.19
N GLU A 139 -8.53 -8.08 -18.86
CA GLU A 139 -8.65 -6.92 -17.97
C GLU A 139 -9.34 -5.76 -18.70
N LYS A 140 -8.94 -5.48 -19.96
CA LYS A 140 -9.56 -4.44 -20.79
C LYS A 140 -11.05 -4.66 -21.06
N SER A 141 -11.53 -5.92 -21.07
CA SER A 141 -12.96 -6.18 -21.22
C SER A 141 -13.77 -5.90 -19.94
N LYS A 142 -13.11 -5.77 -18.79
CA LYS A 142 -13.71 -5.45 -17.49
C LYS A 142 -13.46 -4.01 -17.07
N ILE A 143 -12.36 -3.41 -17.51
CA ILE A 143 -11.85 -2.11 -17.10
C ILE A 143 -11.70 -1.25 -18.35
N ASN A 144 -12.62 -0.30 -18.51
CA ASN A 144 -12.64 0.65 -19.61
C ASN A 144 -13.45 1.88 -19.19
N THR A 145 -12.92 2.63 -18.21
CA THR A 145 -13.65 3.75 -17.61
C THR A 145 -13.63 5.02 -18.47
N GLY A 146 -12.75 5.05 -19.50
CA GLY A 146 -12.50 6.23 -20.31
C GLY A 146 -11.44 7.18 -19.73
N ASP A 147 -11.00 6.94 -18.49
CA ASP A 147 -9.84 7.60 -17.88
C ASP A 147 -8.73 6.57 -17.62
N PRO A 148 -7.60 6.60 -18.35
CA PRO A 148 -6.53 5.63 -18.18
C PRO A 148 -5.91 5.64 -16.78
N ARG A 149 -5.98 6.75 -16.05
CA ARG A 149 -5.47 6.85 -14.67
C ARG A 149 -6.35 6.05 -13.71
N LEU A 150 -7.67 6.11 -13.90
CA LEU A 150 -8.61 5.29 -13.14
C LEU A 150 -8.53 3.81 -13.53
N ASP A 151 -8.32 3.51 -14.81
CA ASP A 151 -8.08 2.14 -15.28
C ASP A 151 -6.85 1.53 -14.60
N ASN A 152 -5.76 2.31 -14.43
CA ASN A 152 -4.57 1.92 -13.67
C ASN A 152 -4.90 1.57 -12.20
N VAL A 153 -5.71 2.39 -11.52
CA VAL A 153 -6.15 2.11 -10.14
C VAL A 153 -6.91 0.79 -10.08
N LEU A 154 -7.87 0.60 -10.98
CA LEU A 154 -8.73 -0.59 -10.98
C LEU A 154 -7.94 -1.87 -11.27
N VAL A 155 -7.04 -1.86 -12.25
CA VAL A 155 -6.24 -3.06 -12.56
C VAL A 155 -5.30 -3.44 -11.42
N MET A 156 -4.74 -2.46 -10.69
CA MET A 156 -3.97 -2.72 -9.47
C MET A 156 -4.83 -3.38 -8.39
N LEU A 157 -6.06 -2.92 -8.18
CA LEU A 157 -6.96 -3.50 -7.19
C LEU A 157 -7.37 -4.94 -7.55
N TYR A 158 -7.66 -5.22 -8.83
CA TYR A 158 -7.94 -6.60 -9.29
C TYR A 158 -6.74 -7.53 -9.03
N ARG A 159 -5.56 -7.17 -9.53
CA ARG A 159 -4.34 -8.00 -9.41
C ARG A 159 -3.91 -8.19 -7.96
N LYS A 160 -4.07 -7.16 -7.11
CA LYS A 160 -3.73 -7.22 -5.69
C LYS A 160 -4.65 -8.18 -4.95
N MET A 161 -5.96 -8.13 -5.20
CA MET A 161 -6.90 -9.07 -4.61
C MET A 161 -6.65 -10.50 -5.09
N ASP A 162 -6.38 -10.69 -6.40
CA ASP A 162 -5.98 -12.00 -6.94
C ASP A 162 -4.74 -12.55 -6.20
N THR A 163 -3.75 -11.69 -5.93
CA THR A 163 -2.53 -12.06 -5.19
C THR A 163 -2.82 -12.43 -3.74
N LEU A 164 -3.64 -11.64 -3.03
CA LEU A 164 -4.04 -11.90 -1.63
C LEU A 164 -4.83 -13.22 -1.48
N GLU A 165 -5.78 -13.48 -2.38
CA GLU A 165 -6.58 -14.71 -2.39
C GLU A 165 -5.71 -15.93 -2.72
N LYS A 166 -4.80 -15.80 -3.71
CA LYS A 166 -3.84 -16.85 -4.05
C LYS A 166 -2.92 -17.16 -2.88
N PHE A 167 -2.37 -16.13 -2.24
CA PHE A 167 -1.49 -16.28 -1.08
C PHE A 167 -2.20 -17.03 0.06
N ASN A 168 -3.42 -16.60 0.41
CA ASN A 168 -4.19 -17.27 1.46
C ASN A 168 -4.57 -18.71 1.10
N THR A 169 -4.82 -19.00 -0.18
CA THR A 169 -5.07 -20.37 -0.64
C THR A 169 -3.84 -21.26 -0.51
N GLN A 170 -2.66 -20.71 -0.82
CA GLN A 170 -1.40 -21.44 -0.76
C GLN A 170 -0.86 -21.59 0.67
N TYR A 171 -1.13 -20.60 1.52
CA TYR A 171 -0.65 -20.52 2.90
C TYR A 171 -1.79 -20.16 3.86
N PRO A 172 -2.77 -21.05 4.06
CA PRO A 172 -3.93 -20.75 4.91
C PRO A 172 -3.57 -20.52 6.38
N GLY A 173 -2.38 -20.92 6.82
CA GLY A 173 -1.94 -20.79 8.21
C GLY A 173 -1.71 -19.36 8.65
N TYR A 174 -1.57 -18.42 7.71
CA TYR A 174 -1.58 -16.99 8.02
C TYR A 174 -2.97 -16.45 8.32
N GLY A 175 -4.05 -17.21 8.09
CA GLY A 175 -5.42 -16.74 8.32
C GLY A 175 -5.82 -15.51 7.51
N GLY A 176 -5.16 -15.28 6.37
CA GLY A 176 -5.31 -14.10 5.51
C GLY A 176 -4.35 -12.95 5.81
N PHE A 177 -3.63 -12.97 6.95
CA PHE A 177 -2.66 -11.94 7.29
C PHE A 177 -1.39 -12.06 6.43
N VAL A 178 -0.66 -10.96 6.26
CA VAL A 178 0.54 -10.91 5.41
C VAL A 178 1.77 -10.66 6.27
N SER A 179 2.78 -11.54 6.15
CA SER A 179 4.09 -11.34 6.77
C SER A 179 5.00 -10.45 5.91
N TRP A 180 6.20 -10.18 6.40
CA TRP A 180 7.29 -9.69 5.58
C TRP A 180 7.65 -10.76 4.54
N CYS A 181 7.41 -10.45 3.26
CA CYS A 181 7.44 -11.44 2.19
C CYS A 181 8.22 -10.96 0.97
N GLY A 182 8.76 -11.92 0.21
CA GLY A 182 9.29 -11.67 -1.13
C GLY A 182 8.18 -11.41 -2.15
N VAL A 183 8.46 -10.55 -3.12
CA VAL A 183 7.50 -10.12 -4.15
C VAL A 183 8.01 -10.52 -5.54
N SER A 184 7.12 -11.14 -6.33
CA SER A 184 7.40 -11.59 -7.69
C SER A 184 6.22 -11.32 -8.63
N ASP A 185 6.41 -11.60 -9.92
CA ASP A 185 5.35 -11.47 -10.91
C ASP A 185 4.19 -12.46 -10.68
N THR A 186 4.45 -13.56 -9.97
CA THR A 186 3.43 -14.59 -9.72
C THR A 186 2.71 -14.41 -8.38
N GLY A 187 3.05 -13.38 -7.61
CA GLY A 187 2.50 -13.07 -6.29
C GLY A 187 3.57 -12.89 -5.22
N ILE A 188 3.16 -13.07 -3.97
CA ILE A 188 4.02 -12.99 -2.79
C ILE A 188 4.37 -14.38 -2.25
N SER A 189 5.57 -14.53 -1.72
CA SER A 189 6.03 -15.79 -1.11
C SER A 189 5.66 -15.86 0.37
N GLY A 190 5.22 -17.02 0.87
CA GLY A 190 5.31 -17.30 2.30
C GLY A 190 6.77 -17.52 2.71
N PRO A 191 7.24 -17.03 3.87
CA PRO A 191 8.51 -17.49 4.44
C PRO A 191 8.56 -19.00 4.68
N SER A 192 9.67 -19.48 5.26
CA SER A 192 9.94 -20.90 5.51
C SER A 192 8.72 -21.65 6.09
N THR A 193 8.51 -22.89 5.65
CA THR A 193 7.29 -23.68 5.91
C THR A 193 6.99 -23.96 7.40
N THR A 194 7.93 -23.69 8.31
CA THR A 194 7.75 -23.85 9.76
C THR A 194 8.33 -22.67 10.53
N GLY A 195 7.61 -22.22 11.56
CA GLY A 195 8.10 -21.25 12.54
C GLY A 195 8.17 -19.79 12.05
N ASP A 196 7.42 -19.46 11.00
CA ASP A 196 7.35 -18.09 10.51
C ASP A 196 6.55 -17.18 11.45
N THR A 197 6.79 -15.87 11.38
CA THR A 197 6.10 -14.84 12.16
C THR A 197 5.24 -13.96 11.26
N VAL A 198 4.07 -13.55 11.74
CA VAL A 198 3.23 -12.53 11.11
C VAL A 198 3.00 -11.37 12.08
N PRO A 199 3.31 -10.11 11.72
CA PRO A 199 3.15 -8.97 12.61
C PRO A 199 1.72 -8.43 12.61
N SER A 200 1.18 -8.09 13.78
CA SER A 200 -0.17 -7.52 13.91
C SER A 200 -0.20 -6.04 13.54
N LEU A 201 0.83 -5.26 13.89
CA LEU A 201 0.91 -3.82 13.62
C LEU A 201 0.73 -3.51 12.13
N ASP A 202 1.61 -4.05 11.27
CA ASP A 202 1.55 -3.84 9.81
C ASP A 202 0.21 -4.28 9.20
N ASN A 203 -0.36 -5.38 9.71
CA ASN A 203 -1.64 -5.88 9.24
C ASN A 203 -2.80 -4.98 9.68
N GLY A 204 -2.72 -4.38 10.87
CA GLY A 204 -3.69 -3.41 11.35
C GLY A 204 -3.86 -2.26 10.38
N GLU A 205 -2.75 -1.70 9.89
CA GLU A 205 -2.73 -0.64 8.88
C GLU A 205 -3.37 -1.12 7.56
N MET A 206 -2.97 -2.28 7.04
CA MET A 206 -3.47 -2.80 5.76
C MET A 206 -4.99 -3.06 5.78
N ILE A 207 -5.52 -3.53 6.91
CA ILE A 207 -6.94 -3.86 7.07
C ILE A 207 -7.84 -2.64 6.86
N TRP A 208 -7.44 -1.47 7.35
CA TRP A 208 -8.23 -0.25 7.17
C TRP A 208 -8.15 0.27 5.72
N GLY A 209 -7.01 0.09 5.05
CA GLY A 209 -6.92 0.29 3.60
C GLY A 209 -7.86 -0.63 2.79
N ILE A 210 -7.94 -1.92 3.15
CA ILE A 210 -8.91 -2.87 2.57
C ILE A 210 -10.35 -2.40 2.81
N TYR A 211 -10.64 -1.89 4.01
CA TYR A 211 -11.96 -1.36 4.37
C TYR A 211 -12.35 -0.14 3.53
N ALA A 212 -11.43 0.81 3.32
CA ALA A 212 -11.67 2.00 2.51
C ALA A 212 -11.94 1.63 1.04
N VAL A 213 -11.11 0.75 0.47
CA VAL A 213 -11.26 0.27 -0.92
C VAL A 213 -12.60 -0.43 -1.11
N GLN A 214 -12.99 -1.38 -0.23
CA GLN A 214 -14.26 -2.09 -0.41
C GLN A 214 -15.46 -1.13 -0.34
N TYR A 215 -15.38 -0.11 0.51
CA TYR A 215 -16.45 0.87 0.64
C TYR A 215 -16.62 1.63 -0.67
N LEU A 216 -15.54 2.23 -1.17
CA LEU A 216 -15.57 3.04 -2.38
C LEU A 216 -15.98 2.25 -3.62
N LEU A 217 -15.43 1.05 -3.81
CA LEU A 217 -15.83 0.17 -4.93
C LEU A 217 -17.34 -0.13 -4.90
N ARG A 218 -17.89 -0.40 -3.71
CA ARG A 218 -19.32 -0.76 -3.57
C ARG A 218 -20.25 0.43 -3.67
N THR A 219 -19.81 1.64 -3.29
CA THR A 219 -20.68 2.82 -3.25
C THR A 219 -20.53 3.75 -4.45
N LYS A 220 -19.36 3.79 -5.11
CA LYS A 220 -19.06 4.72 -6.21
C LYS A 220 -18.87 4.05 -7.56
N TYR A 221 -18.55 2.75 -7.60
CA TYR A 221 -18.21 2.03 -8.83
C TYR A 221 -19.11 0.81 -9.04
N PRO A 222 -20.38 1.00 -9.44
CA PRO A 222 -21.35 -0.09 -9.58
C PRO A 222 -20.88 -1.22 -10.52
N ASP A 223 -20.15 -0.87 -11.58
CA ASP A 223 -19.58 -1.85 -12.53
C ASP A 223 -18.46 -2.72 -11.92
N HIS A 224 -17.91 -2.30 -10.79
CA HIS A 224 -16.87 -2.99 -10.04
C HIS A 224 -17.33 -3.48 -8.66
N VAL A 225 -18.64 -3.55 -8.41
CA VAL A 225 -19.20 -4.03 -7.13
C VAL A 225 -18.71 -5.43 -6.76
N ASN A 226 -18.50 -6.30 -7.76
CA ASN A 226 -17.97 -7.64 -7.55
C ASN A 226 -16.55 -7.62 -6.97
N LEU A 227 -15.70 -6.68 -7.41
CA LEU A 227 -14.38 -6.50 -6.82
C LEU A 227 -14.51 -6.01 -5.37
N GLY A 228 -15.39 -5.04 -5.12
CA GLY A 228 -15.67 -4.56 -3.77
C GLY A 228 -16.16 -5.68 -2.82
N ASN A 229 -16.96 -6.62 -3.32
CA ASN A 229 -17.42 -7.79 -2.56
C ASN A 229 -16.28 -8.78 -2.25
N ARG A 230 -15.29 -8.93 -3.15
CA ARG A 230 -14.07 -9.72 -2.87
C ARG A 230 -13.25 -9.11 -1.75
N TYR A 231 -12.99 -7.79 -1.80
CA TYR A 231 -12.33 -7.08 -0.69
C TYR A 231 -13.10 -7.22 0.63
N ARG A 232 -14.43 -7.11 0.60
CA ARG A 232 -15.25 -7.34 1.80
C ARG A 232 -15.15 -8.77 2.33
N THR A 233 -15.09 -9.75 1.43
CA THR A 233 -14.92 -11.16 1.80
C THR A 233 -13.57 -11.39 2.46
N TYR A 234 -12.50 -10.80 1.92
CA TYR A 234 -11.17 -10.85 2.51
C TYR A 234 -11.11 -10.15 3.88
N PHE A 235 -11.73 -8.97 4.02
CA PHE A 235 -11.86 -8.30 5.32
C PHE A 235 -12.55 -9.19 6.37
N ASN A 236 -13.64 -9.87 5.99
CA ASN A 236 -14.35 -10.78 6.89
C ASN A 236 -13.51 -12.02 7.25
N LEU A 237 -12.66 -12.50 6.33
CA LEU A 237 -11.70 -13.58 6.61
C LEU A 237 -10.72 -13.17 7.71
N LEU A 238 -10.12 -11.98 7.60
CA LEU A 238 -9.22 -11.42 8.62
C LEU A 238 -9.93 -11.32 9.97
N ALA A 239 -11.17 -10.81 9.97
CA ALA A 239 -11.97 -10.63 11.19
C ALA A 239 -12.30 -11.98 11.85
N ALA A 240 -12.57 -13.01 11.05
CA ALA A 240 -12.85 -14.35 11.55
C ALA A 240 -11.64 -15.01 12.24
N ASN A 241 -10.41 -14.62 11.85
CA ASN A 241 -9.17 -15.25 12.31
C ASN A 241 -8.37 -14.40 13.31
N VAL A 242 -8.65 -13.10 13.45
CA VAL A 242 -7.88 -12.16 14.29
C VAL A 242 -7.59 -12.67 15.71
N ASN A 243 -8.62 -13.19 16.40
CA ASN A 243 -8.47 -13.68 17.76
C ASN A 243 -7.74 -15.03 17.81
N GLN A 244 -7.96 -15.91 16.84
CA GLN A 244 -7.26 -17.20 16.77
C GLN A 244 -5.76 -17.01 16.56
N VAL A 245 -5.37 -16.05 15.71
CA VAL A 245 -3.98 -15.84 15.32
C VAL A 245 -3.21 -15.01 16.36
N PHE A 246 -3.80 -13.94 16.91
CA PHE A 246 -3.01 -12.94 17.65
C PHE A 246 -3.36 -12.75 19.12
N LEU A 247 -4.56 -13.15 19.56
CA LEU A 247 -5.02 -12.87 20.91
C LEU A 247 -4.34 -13.80 21.91
N ASN A 248 -3.56 -13.22 22.82
CA ASN A 248 -3.03 -13.95 23.95
C ASN A 248 -4.01 -13.83 25.13
N THR A 249 -4.66 -14.96 25.45
CA THR A 249 -5.71 -14.99 26.47
C THR A 249 -5.20 -14.92 27.89
N THR A 250 -3.91 -15.22 28.12
CA THR A 250 -3.29 -15.16 29.46
C THR A 250 -3.01 -13.74 29.89
N VAL A 251 -2.58 -12.88 28.97
CA VAL A 251 -2.26 -11.46 29.25
C VAL A 251 -3.35 -10.49 28.81
N ALA A 252 -4.46 -11.00 28.27
CA ALA A 252 -5.56 -10.22 27.72
C ALA A 252 -5.09 -9.14 26.71
N ALA A 253 -4.23 -9.50 25.76
CA ALA A 253 -3.72 -8.54 24.76
C ALA A 253 -3.42 -9.19 23.41
N TYR A 254 -3.38 -8.40 22.34
CA TYR A 254 -2.90 -8.85 21.04
C TYR A 254 -1.37 -8.86 21.01
N SER A 255 -0.80 -9.93 20.50
CA SER A 255 0.65 -10.08 20.31
C SER A 255 1.14 -9.13 19.21
N GLY A 256 2.31 -8.52 19.37
CA GLY A 256 2.94 -7.71 18.31
C GLY A 256 3.27 -8.51 17.05
N SER A 257 3.67 -9.77 17.21
CA SER A 257 3.62 -10.76 16.14
C SER A 257 3.21 -12.14 16.66
N SER A 258 2.72 -12.97 15.76
CA SER A 258 2.38 -14.38 16.04
C SER A 258 3.28 -15.33 15.26
N VAL A 259 3.79 -16.36 15.93
CA VAL A 259 4.45 -17.51 15.31
C VAL A 259 3.41 -18.49 14.76
N ILE A 260 3.62 -18.95 13.54
CA ILE A 260 2.77 -19.90 12.82
C ILE A 260 3.47 -21.26 12.80
N SER A 261 2.89 -22.26 13.47
CA SER A 261 3.52 -23.58 13.57
C SER A 261 3.54 -24.36 12.25
N ASN A 262 2.53 -24.17 11.40
CA ASN A 262 2.42 -24.78 10.08
C ASN A 262 1.66 -23.86 9.13
N VAL A 263 2.33 -23.26 8.16
CA VAL A 263 1.73 -22.28 7.23
C VAL A 263 0.76 -22.90 6.23
N SER A 264 0.80 -24.23 6.05
CA SER A 264 -0.01 -24.96 5.07
C SER A 264 -1.35 -25.46 5.62
N ASP A 265 -1.57 -25.40 6.94
CA ASP A 265 -2.82 -25.84 7.58
C ASP A 265 -3.78 -24.66 7.79
N VAL A 266 -5.05 -24.92 8.05
CA VAL A 266 -6.04 -23.87 8.32
C VAL A 266 -5.97 -23.40 9.77
N PRO A 267 -6.32 -22.12 10.09
CA PRO A 267 -6.08 -21.55 11.42
C PRO A 267 -6.67 -22.33 12.59
N LYS A 268 -7.83 -22.96 12.39
CA LYS A 268 -8.49 -23.79 13.42
C LYS A 268 -7.67 -25.01 13.87
N ASN A 269 -6.71 -25.46 13.06
CA ASN A 269 -5.87 -26.62 13.32
C ASN A 269 -4.47 -26.23 13.82
N ILE A 270 -4.16 -24.93 13.88
CA ILE A 270 -2.83 -24.41 14.16
C ILE A 270 -2.75 -23.91 15.60
N GLN A 271 -1.61 -24.16 16.23
CA GLN A 271 -1.24 -23.51 17.48
C GLN A 271 -0.46 -22.24 17.15
N TYR A 272 -0.99 -21.10 17.58
CA TYR A 272 -0.34 -19.80 17.49
C TYR A 272 0.27 -19.44 18.85
N LYS A 273 1.37 -18.70 18.82
CA LYS A 273 1.98 -18.14 20.03
C LYS A 273 2.59 -16.77 19.73
N SER A 274 2.64 -15.92 20.74
CA SER A 274 3.40 -14.67 20.67
C SER A 274 4.87 -14.96 20.35
N ASP A 275 5.48 -14.15 19.50
CA ASP A 275 6.92 -14.25 19.16
C ASP A 275 7.84 -13.69 20.26
N SER A 276 7.27 -12.87 21.15
CA SER A 276 7.96 -12.10 22.17
C SER A 276 6.99 -11.70 23.30
N GLU A 277 7.50 -10.98 24.31
CA GLU A 277 6.70 -10.32 25.35
C GLU A 277 6.16 -8.95 24.89
N TYR A 278 6.28 -8.62 23.60
CA TYR A 278 5.73 -7.39 23.03
C TYR A 278 4.27 -7.58 22.67
N PHE A 279 3.39 -6.83 23.34
CA PHE A 279 1.96 -6.79 23.11
C PHE A 279 1.52 -5.39 22.70
N LEU A 280 0.50 -5.31 21.87
CA LEU A 280 -0.10 -4.05 21.49
C LEU A 280 -0.85 -3.47 22.70
N GLY A 281 -0.46 -2.27 23.13
CA GLY A 281 -1.07 -1.54 24.25
C GLY A 281 -0.65 -0.07 24.33
N ASP A 282 0.09 0.41 23.32
CA ASP A 282 0.43 1.81 23.16
C ASP A 282 -0.52 2.49 22.16
N PRO A 283 -0.57 3.83 22.16
CA PRO A 283 -1.52 4.58 21.34
C PRO A 283 -0.92 4.95 19.97
N TYR A 284 -0.07 4.11 19.39
CA TYR A 284 0.56 4.35 18.08
C TYR A 284 -0.11 3.48 17.00
N GLU A 285 0.64 2.98 16.01
CA GLU A 285 0.11 2.31 14.83
C GLU A 285 -0.62 1.00 15.17
N GLY A 286 -0.12 0.26 16.17
CA GLY A 286 -0.70 -1.01 16.61
C GLY A 286 -2.14 -0.89 17.14
N GLU A 287 -2.57 0.30 17.57
CA GLU A 287 -3.94 0.54 18.02
C GLU A 287 -4.97 0.23 16.91
N LEU A 288 -4.61 0.41 15.63
CA LEU A 288 -5.46 0.04 14.49
C LEU A 288 -5.83 -1.44 14.48
N PHE A 289 -4.89 -2.31 14.82
CA PHE A 289 -5.13 -3.75 14.91
C PHE A 289 -5.99 -4.10 16.14
N GLN A 290 -5.69 -3.48 17.29
CA GLN A 290 -6.50 -3.67 18.50
C GLN A 290 -7.96 -3.27 18.27
N LEU A 291 -8.19 -2.11 17.64
CA LEU A 291 -9.51 -1.62 17.29
C LEU A 291 -10.24 -2.57 16.33
N PHE A 292 -9.54 -3.08 15.31
CA PHE A 292 -10.10 -4.07 14.40
C PHE A 292 -10.54 -5.35 15.13
N GLY A 293 -9.66 -5.89 15.97
CA GLY A 293 -9.96 -7.07 16.79
C GLY A 293 -11.12 -6.84 17.75
N TYR A 294 -11.17 -5.70 18.42
CA TYR A 294 -12.25 -5.29 19.31
C TYR A 294 -13.61 -5.23 18.58
N LEU A 295 -13.65 -4.57 17.41
CA LEU A 295 -14.89 -4.32 16.67
C LEU A 295 -15.38 -5.54 15.88
N PHE A 296 -14.47 -6.29 15.25
CA PHE A 296 -14.81 -7.29 14.24
C PHE A 296 -14.39 -8.72 14.61
N GLY A 297 -13.55 -8.88 15.63
CA GLY A 297 -13.19 -10.19 16.15
C GLY A 297 -14.39 -10.95 16.73
N LYS A 298 -14.29 -12.29 16.78
CA LYS A 298 -15.31 -13.13 17.42
C LYS A 298 -15.07 -13.20 18.93
N TRP A 299 -16.00 -12.66 19.70
CA TRP A 299 -15.94 -12.62 21.17
C TRP A 299 -17.05 -13.43 21.80
N SER A 300 -16.69 -14.45 22.58
CA SER A 300 -17.63 -15.19 23.43
C SER A 300 -17.87 -14.52 24.80
N ASN A 301 -16.96 -13.64 25.22
CA ASN A 301 -17.00 -12.93 26.50
C ASN A 301 -16.77 -11.43 26.28
N GLN A 302 -17.80 -10.62 26.55
CA GLN A 302 -17.75 -9.16 26.36
C GLN A 302 -16.93 -8.45 27.44
N THR A 303 -16.90 -8.98 28.66
CA THR A 303 -16.02 -8.45 29.73
C THR A 303 -14.56 -8.62 29.35
N PHE A 304 -14.20 -9.81 28.83
CA PHE A 304 -12.84 -10.07 28.36
C PHE A 304 -12.47 -9.22 27.14
N ARG A 305 -13.42 -8.98 26.22
CA ARG A 305 -13.23 -8.02 25.12
C ARG A 305 -12.87 -6.62 25.65
N GLN A 306 -13.55 -6.17 26.70
CA GLN A 306 -13.29 -4.86 27.30
C GLN A 306 -11.93 -4.83 27.99
N GLU A 307 -11.56 -5.89 28.71
CA GLU A 307 -10.24 -6.03 29.34
C GLU A 307 -9.11 -5.90 28.31
N VAL A 308 -9.25 -6.51 27.14
CA VAL A 308 -8.28 -6.39 26.04
C VAL A 308 -8.14 -4.94 25.56
N TRP A 309 -9.25 -4.21 25.44
CA TRP A 309 -9.23 -2.80 25.03
C TRP A 309 -8.59 -1.89 26.09
N ASP A 310 -8.87 -2.16 27.36
CA ASP A 310 -8.40 -1.35 28.48
C ASP A 310 -6.87 -1.44 28.69
N THR A 311 -6.17 -2.31 27.95
CA THR A 311 -4.70 -2.37 27.91
C THR A 311 -4.06 -1.17 27.21
N THR A 312 -4.80 -0.42 26.38
CA THR A 312 -4.27 0.73 25.65
C THR A 312 -4.07 1.93 26.57
N THR A 313 -2.84 2.48 26.61
CA THR A 313 -2.50 3.60 27.51
C THR A 313 -2.05 4.86 26.77
N VAL A 314 -2.79 5.96 26.94
CA VAL A 314 -2.38 7.30 26.49
C VAL A 314 -1.72 8.06 27.65
N ARG A 315 -0.52 8.61 27.42
CA ARG A 315 0.24 9.32 28.45
C ARG A 315 0.47 10.78 28.04
N PRO A 316 -0.26 11.75 28.61
CA PRO A 316 -0.02 13.15 28.32
C PRO A 316 1.33 13.61 28.90
N ARG A 317 2.02 14.48 28.16
CA ARG A 317 3.24 15.18 28.56
C ARG A 317 3.13 16.66 28.22
N THR A 318 3.87 17.48 28.94
CA THR A 318 3.92 18.93 28.71
C THR A 318 5.31 19.31 28.22
N TYR A 319 5.38 19.91 27.03
CA TYR A 319 6.59 20.51 26.47
C TYR A 319 6.53 22.03 26.69
N LYS A 320 7.49 22.56 27.46
CA LYS A 320 7.55 23.99 27.76
C LYS A 320 8.22 24.74 26.61
N THR A 321 7.55 25.76 26.09
CA THR A 321 8.09 26.60 25.00
C THR A 321 8.05 28.09 25.37
N SER A 322 8.73 28.92 24.58
CA SER A 322 8.65 30.38 24.71
C SER A 322 7.26 30.96 24.41
N PHE A 323 6.38 30.18 23.77
CA PHE A 323 5.02 30.59 23.39
C PHE A 323 3.95 30.01 24.33
N GLY A 324 4.36 29.26 25.36
CA GLY A 324 3.47 28.59 26.30
C GLY A 324 3.74 27.09 26.42
N ASP A 325 3.01 26.46 27.34
CA ASP A 325 3.09 25.02 27.59
C ASP A 325 2.23 24.26 26.57
N LEU A 326 2.85 23.32 25.84
CA LEU A 326 2.18 22.45 24.87
C LEU A 326 1.94 21.09 25.51
N THR A 327 0.67 20.66 25.61
CA THR A 327 0.33 19.30 26.04
C THR A 327 0.25 18.38 24.84
N TYR A 328 0.93 17.25 24.89
CA TYR A 328 1.02 16.29 23.79
C TYR A 328 0.98 14.84 24.30
N GLN A 329 0.62 13.89 23.42
CA GLN A 329 0.71 12.46 23.72
C GLN A 329 2.18 12.04 23.68
N LEU A 330 2.70 11.44 24.76
CA LEU A 330 4.05 10.85 24.75
C LEU A 330 4.18 9.85 23.60
N GLY A 331 5.21 10.04 22.77
CA GLY A 331 5.62 9.09 21.74
C GLY A 331 6.63 8.08 22.26
N TYR A 332 6.88 7.02 21.48
CA TYR A 332 7.96 6.08 21.73
C TYR A 332 9.31 6.77 21.45
N THR A 333 9.44 7.33 20.25
CA THR A 333 10.51 8.25 19.86
C THR A 333 9.98 9.62 19.44
N TYR A 334 8.65 9.78 19.42
CA TYR A 334 7.97 10.97 18.88
C TYR A 334 8.22 11.17 17.38
N SER A 335 8.48 10.07 16.66
CA SER A 335 8.61 10.07 15.22
C SER A 335 7.23 10.18 14.55
N SER A 336 7.12 10.90 13.45
CA SER A 336 5.82 11.15 12.79
C SER A 336 5.08 9.88 12.33
N HIS A 337 5.78 8.76 12.14
CA HIS A 337 5.15 7.47 11.83
C HIS A 337 4.23 6.98 12.96
N GLU A 338 4.53 7.30 14.22
CA GLU A 338 3.73 6.91 15.40
C GLU A 338 2.31 7.52 15.37
N SER A 339 2.08 8.51 14.50
CA SER A 339 0.79 9.12 14.22
C SER A 339 0.06 8.50 13.01
N TRP A 340 0.46 7.31 12.54
CA TRP A 340 -0.14 6.67 11.38
C TRP A 340 -1.66 6.51 11.50
N LYS A 341 -2.13 6.11 12.69
CA LYS A 341 -3.53 5.79 12.98
C LYS A 341 -4.56 6.90 12.73
N VAL A 342 -4.12 8.16 12.58
CA VAL A 342 -5.04 9.29 12.29
C VAL A 342 -5.19 9.57 10.79
N ARG A 343 -4.57 8.75 9.93
CA ARG A 343 -4.59 8.93 8.47
C ARG A 343 -5.47 7.91 7.72
N ASP A 344 -5.81 6.81 8.36
CA ASP A 344 -6.75 5.77 7.89
C ASP A 344 -8.11 5.94 8.59
#